data_AF-A0A6I9PJF4-F1
#
_entry.id   AF-A0A6I9PJF4-F1
#
_cell.length_a   1.000
_cell.length_b   1.000
_cell.length_c   1.000
_cell.angle_alpha   90.00
_cell.angle_beta   90.00
_cell.angle_gamma   90.00
#
_symmetry.space_group_name_H-M   'P 1'
#
loop_
_entity.id
_entity.type
_entity.pdbx_description
1 polymer ?
#
loop_
_entity_poly.entity_id
_entity_poly.type
_entity_poly.pdbx_seq_one_letter_code
_entity_poly.pdbx_strand_id
1 'polypeptide(L)'
;LNYREAYHKEKHLYTTILDTYDYAKCRNFKHYFSSKNYTAAWDKIKDKSYQIPHDSHALKHAKLQKVILSGVKYKEDYEKFKSLYSLPKCLEDDPATARCVKAGKLVLDRLYKEDYEKTKAKNHIPADMLEILSARKTQSSVSEINYRKRLHQWICLPDMQVYTQARKVNEQLSDVSQTQRDFMS
;
A
#
# COMPACT_ATOMS: atom_id res chain seq x y z
N LEU A 1 -37.04 -104.14 -44.17
CA LEU A 1 -35.93 -103.19 -44.42
C LEU A 1 -35.69 -102.18 -43.29
N ASN A 2 -36.68 -101.86 -42.44
CA ASN A 2 -36.56 -100.84 -41.38
C ASN A 2 -35.53 -101.07 -40.25
N TYR A 3 -35.18 -102.32 -39.90
CA TYR A 3 -34.28 -102.58 -38.76
C TYR A 3 -32.82 -102.13 -39.01
N ARG A 4 -32.35 -102.27 -40.26
CA ARG A 4 -30.97 -101.92 -40.62
C ARG A 4 -30.76 -100.41 -40.62
N GLU A 5 -31.77 -99.64 -41.03
CA GLU A 5 -31.76 -98.19 -40.99
C GLU A 5 -31.87 -97.64 -39.55
N ALA A 6 -32.70 -98.26 -38.70
CA ALA A 6 -32.79 -97.90 -37.28
C ALA A 6 -31.46 -98.16 -36.56
N TYR A 7 -30.84 -99.32 -36.77
CA TYR A 7 -29.52 -99.66 -36.20
C TYR A 7 -28.43 -98.66 -36.63
N HIS A 8 -28.43 -98.23 -37.89
CA HIS A 8 -27.48 -97.24 -38.38
C HIS A 8 -27.71 -95.84 -37.81
N LYS A 9 -28.94 -95.48 -37.44
CA LYS A 9 -29.26 -94.23 -36.74
C LYS A 9 -28.84 -94.28 -35.27
N GLU A 10 -29.04 -95.41 -34.60
CA GLU A 10 -28.79 -95.53 -33.16
C GLU A 10 -27.33 -95.80 -32.80
N LYS A 11 -26.55 -96.48 -33.66
CA LYS A 11 -25.14 -96.82 -33.37
C LYS A 11 -24.21 -95.62 -33.12
N HIS A 12 -24.62 -94.42 -33.55
CA HIS A 12 -23.85 -93.18 -33.39
C HIS A 12 -24.30 -92.34 -32.19
N LEU A 13 -25.42 -92.70 -31.56
CA LEU A 13 -25.98 -92.01 -30.41
C LEU A 13 -25.42 -92.62 -29.12
N TYR A 14 -24.14 -92.36 -28.84
CA TYR A 14 -23.59 -92.63 -27.51
C TYR A 14 -23.70 -91.36 -26.67
N THR A 15 -24.43 -91.43 -25.56
CA THR A 15 -24.33 -90.42 -24.51
C THR A 15 -23.06 -90.75 -23.73
N THR A 16 -22.04 -89.91 -23.82
CA THR A 16 -20.87 -90.08 -22.95
C THR A 16 -21.34 -89.97 -21.51
N ILE A 17 -21.03 -90.96 -20.66
CA ILE A 17 -21.32 -90.88 -19.23
C ILE A 17 -20.46 -89.72 -18.69
N LEU A 18 -21.11 -88.60 -18.41
CA LEU A 18 -20.44 -87.34 -18.05
C LEU A 18 -19.79 -87.40 -16.67
N ASP A 19 -20.12 -88.39 -15.84
CA ASP A 19 -19.67 -88.51 -14.45
C ASP A 19 -18.72 -89.69 -14.27
N THR A 20 -17.69 -89.77 -15.11
CA THR A 20 -16.58 -90.72 -14.97
C THR A 20 -15.42 -90.07 -14.24
N TYR A 21 -14.64 -90.87 -13.50
CA TYR A 21 -13.46 -90.38 -12.77
C TYR A 21 -12.48 -89.65 -13.69
N ASP A 22 -12.23 -90.18 -14.89
CA ASP A 22 -11.31 -89.56 -15.85
C ASP A 22 -11.84 -88.22 -16.38
N TYR A 23 -13.15 -88.07 -16.56
CA TYR A 23 -13.75 -86.79 -16.93
C TYR A 23 -13.58 -85.74 -15.81
N ALA A 24 -13.85 -86.12 -14.56
CA ALA A 24 -13.62 -85.25 -13.40
C ALA A 24 -12.14 -84.84 -13.28
N LYS A 25 -11.22 -85.78 -13.48
CA LYS A 25 -9.77 -85.55 -13.48
C LYS A 25 -9.37 -84.55 -14.56
N CYS A 26 -9.80 -84.75 -15.81
CA CYS A 26 -9.53 -83.84 -16.93
C CYS A 26 -10.13 -82.44 -16.71
N ARG A 27 -11.35 -82.35 -16.16
CA ARG A 27 -12.00 -81.07 -15.81
C ARG A 27 -11.21 -80.31 -14.74
N ASN A 28 -10.76 -81.00 -13.69
CA ASN A 28 -9.93 -80.41 -12.65
C ASN A 28 -8.58 -79.94 -13.20
N PHE A 29 -7.92 -80.77 -14.02
CA PHE A 29 -6.68 -80.36 -14.68
C PHE A 29 -6.85 -79.14 -15.58
N LYS A 30 -7.92 -79.10 -16.39
CA LYS A 30 -8.26 -77.93 -17.20
C LYS A 30 -8.47 -76.69 -16.34
N HIS A 31 -9.08 -76.83 -15.16
CA HIS A 31 -9.27 -75.73 -14.24
C HIS A 31 -7.95 -75.22 -13.65
N TYR A 32 -7.06 -76.11 -13.20
CA TYR A 32 -5.76 -75.75 -12.61
C TYR A 32 -4.77 -75.18 -13.64
N PHE A 33 -4.75 -75.71 -14.86
CA PHE A 33 -3.89 -75.25 -15.95
C PHE A 33 -4.53 -74.18 -16.84
N SER A 34 -5.73 -73.70 -16.49
CA SER A 34 -6.38 -72.60 -17.22
C SER A 34 -5.60 -71.31 -17.03
N SER A 35 -5.03 -70.80 -18.13
CA SER A 35 -4.38 -69.49 -18.18
C SER A 35 -5.29 -68.38 -17.64
N LYS A 36 -6.60 -68.43 -17.93
CA LYS A 36 -7.57 -67.44 -17.44
C LYS A 36 -7.70 -67.45 -15.92
N ASN A 37 -7.72 -68.64 -15.31
CA ASN A 37 -7.82 -68.77 -13.86
C ASN A 37 -6.53 -68.28 -13.18
N TYR A 38 -5.39 -68.59 -13.79
CA TYR A 38 -4.09 -68.10 -13.35
C TYR A 38 -4.01 -66.58 -13.42
N THR A 39 -4.36 -65.95 -14.55
CA THR A 39 -4.33 -64.49 -14.68
C THR A 39 -5.29 -63.82 -13.69
N ALA A 40 -6.50 -64.36 -13.52
CA ALA A 40 -7.46 -63.82 -12.56
C ALA A 40 -6.98 -63.92 -11.10
N ALA A 41 -6.32 -65.03 -10.73
CA ALA A 41 -5.70 -65.17 -9.41
C ALA A 41 -4.52 -64.20 -9.24
N TRP A 42 -3.70 -64.03 -10.29
CA TRP A 42 -2.56 -63.12 -10.31
C TRP A 42 -2.99 -61.65 -10.22
N ASP A 43 -4.08 -61.25 -10.87
CA ASP A 43 -4.65 -59.91 -10.78
C ASP A 43 -5.15 -59.60 -9.37
N LYS A 44 -5.80 -60.57 -8.70
CA LYS A 44 -6.20 -60.44 -7.29
C LYS A 44 -5.01 -60.30 -6.34
N ILE A 45 -3.89 -60.95 -6.64
CA ILE A 45 -2.66 -60.83 -5.85
C ILE A 45 -2.03 -59.46 -6.09
N LYS A 46 -1.88 -59.04 -7.35
CA LYS A 46 -1.34 -57.72 -7.72
C LYS A 46 -2.08 -56.58 -7.02
N ASP A 47 -3.39 -56.61 -7.05
CA ASP A 47 -4.26 -55.60 -6.43
C ASP A 47 -4.05 -55.49 -4.90
N LYS A 48 -3.68 -56.60 -4.25
CA LYS A 48 -3.42 -56.66 -2.80
C LYS A 48 -1.97 -56.50 -2.39
N SER A 49 -1.03 -56.78 -3.30
CA SER A 49 0.36 -57.13 -2.94
C SER A 49 1.20 -55.97 -2.39
N TYR A 50 0.79 -54.71 -2.59
CA TYR A 50 1.48 -53.59 -1.97
C TYR A 50 0.62 -52.32 -1.91
N GLN A 51 0.35 -51.83 -0.70
CA GLN A 51 -0.25 -50.51 -0.48
C GLN A 51 0.86 -49.55 -0.05
N ILE A 52 1.12 -48.53 -0.87
CA ILE A 52 2.08 -47.48 -0.52
C ILE A 52 1.52 -46.70 0.67
N PRO A 53 2.25 -46.60 1.80
CA PRO A 53 1.80 -45.79 2.93
C PRO A 53 1.53 -44.36 2.49
N HIS A 54 0.44 -43.76 3.01
CA HIS A 54 0.07 -42.38 2.65
C HIS A 54 1.20 -41.39 2.93
N ASP A 55 2.00 -41.67 3.97
CA ASP A 55 3.14 -40.88 4.39
C ASP A 55 4.44 -41.19 3.68
N SER A 56 4.44 -42.07 2.68
CA SER A 56 5.63 -42.42 1.92
C SER A 56 6.28 -41.16 1.33
N HIS A 57 7.62 -41.16 1.33
CA HIS A 57 8.41 -40.07 0.79
C HIS A 57 8.05 -39.81 -0.69
N ALA A 58 7.82 -40.86 -1.48
CA ALA A 58 7.45 -40.74 -2.89
C ALA A 58 6.13 -39.98 -3.10
N LEU A 59 5.08 -40.28 -2.32
CA LEU A 59 3.80 -39.58 -2.41
C LEU A 59 3.90 -38.14 -1.92
N LYS A 60 4.62 -37.89 -0.82
CA LYS A 60 4.88 -36.53 -0.32
C LYS A 60 5.63 -35.69 -1.35
N HIS A 61 6.69 -36.24 -1.92
CA HIS A 61 7.48 -35.60 -2.96
C HIS A 61 6.61 -35.29 -4.19
N ALA A 62 5.82 -36.25 -4.69
CA ALA A 62 4.92 -36.03 -5.82
C ALA A 62 3.89 -34.92 -5.56
N LYS A 63 3.31 -34.86 -4.35
CA LYS A 63 2.40 -33.77 -3.94
C LYS A 63 3.12 -32.41 -3.95
N LEU A 64 4.33 -32.33 -3.39
CA LEU A 64 5.12 -31.10 -3.37
C LEU A 64 5.49 -30.65 -4.78
N GLN A 65 5.94 -31.57 -5.64
CA GLN A 65 6.25 -31.27 -7.04
C GLN A 65 5.02 -30.76 -7.79
N LYS A 66 3.83 -31.33 -7.56
CA LYS A 66 2.58 -30.81 -8.12
C LYS A 66 2.30 -29.36 -7.70
N VAL A 67 2.56 -29.02 -6.44
CA VAL A 67 2.39 -27.64 -5.92
C VAL A 67 3.43 -26.70 -6.52
N ILE A 68 4.69 -27.12 -6.60
CA ILE A 68 5.80 -26.32 -7.17
C ILE A 68 5.58 -26.06 -8.66
N LEU A 69 5.18 -27.09 -9.42
CA LEU A 69 4.89 -26.99 -10.85
C LEU A 69 3.59 -26.23 -11.14
N SER A 70 2.70 -26.10 -10.15
CA SER A 70 1.52 -25.25 -10.32
C SER A 70 1.97 -23.80 -10.42
N GLY A 71 1.71 -23.16 -11.58
CA GLY A 71 2.08 -21.76 -11.82
C GLY A 71 1.45 -20.77 -10.83
N VAL A 72 0.45 -21.22 -10.06
CA VAL A 72 -0.18 -20.47 -8.96
C VAL A 72 0.85 -20.16 -7.87
N LYS A 73 1.64 -21.15 -7.44
CA LYS A 73 2.61 -20.97 -6.35
C LYS A 73 3.72 -19.99 -6.73
N TYR A 74 4.20 -20.09 -7.97
CA TYR A 74 5.18 -19.15 -8.52
C TYR A 74 4.64 -17.72 -8.55
N LYS A 75 3.39 -17.52 -9.00
CA LYS A 75 2.76 -16.19 -9.05
C LYS A 75 2.54 -15.62 -7.65
N GLU A 76 2.07 -16.43 -6.70
CA GLU A 76 1.90 -16.02 -5.30
C GLU A 76 3.21 -15.52 -4.70
N ASP A 77 4.29 -16.27 -4.87
CA ASP A 77 5.58 -15.90 -4.29
C ASP A 77 6.16 -14.67 -5.02
N TYR A 78 5.99 -14.58 -6.33
CA TYR A 78 6.31 -13.35 -7.08
C TYR A 78 5.56 -12.13 -6.55
N GLU A 79 4.25 -12.22 -6.30
CA GLU A 79 3.45 -11.11 -5.77
C GLU A 79 3.87 -10.72 -4.34
N LYS A 80 4.23 -11.69 -3.51
CA LYS A 80 4.78 -11.43 -2.16
C LYS A 80 6.10 -10.67 -2.22
N PHE A 81 7.01 -11.05 -3.11
CA PHE A 81 8.31 -10.40 -3.22
C PHE A 81 8.28 -9.12 -4.05
N LYS A 82 7.29 -8.94 -4.91
CA LYS A 82 7.12 -7.74 -5.72
C LYS A 82 7.04 -6.47 -4.88
N SER A 83 6.41 -6.53 -3.71
CA SER A 83 6.35 -5.38 -2.80
C SER A 83 7.71 -5.02 -2.18
N LEU A 84 8.61 -5.99 -1.99
CA LEU A 84 9.96 -5.73 -1.46
C LEU A 84 10.85 -5.00 -2.48
N TYR A 85 10.74 -5.33 -3.76
CA TYR A 85 11.56 -4.74 -4.82
C TYR A 85 10.91 -3.52 -5.48
N SER A 86 9.61 -3.31 -5.28
CA SER A 86 8.93 -2.11 -5.75
C SER A 86 9.24 -0.96 -4.80
N LEU A 87 9.88 0.09 -5.31
CA LEU A 87 10.04 1.32 -4.56
C LEU A 87 8.65 1.95 -4.29
N PRO A 88 8.44 2.55 -3.10
CA PRO A 88 7.23 3.32 -2.83
C PRO A 88 7.14 4.49 -3.82
N LYS A 89 5.94 4.76 -4.35
CA LYS A 89 5.73 5.85 -5.32
C LYS A 89 5.67 7.20 -4.62
N CYS A 90 5.13 7.22 -3.41
CA CYS A 90 5.08 8.39 -2.55
C CYS A 90 5.48 8.04 -1.12
N LEU A 91 5.80 9.07 -0.33
CA LEU A 91 6.18 8.92 1.08
C LEU A 91 5.06 8.29 1.92
N GLU A 92 3.80 8.48 1.54
CA GLU A 92 2.64 7.93 2.25
C GLU A 92 2.47 6.42 2.02
N ASP A 93 3.04 5.87 0.94
CA ASP A 93 3.02 4.43 0.66
C ASP A 93 3.90 3.63 1.63
N ASP A 94 4.93 4.27 2.21
CA ASP A 94 5.82 3.65 3.20
C ASP A 94 5.74 4.37 4.57
N PRO A 95 4.94 3.83 5.51
CA PRO A 95 4.79 4.43 6.83
C PRO A 95 6.10 4.41 7.64
N ALA A 96 7.05 3.52 7.34
CA ALA A 96 8.35 3.51 8.02
C ALA A 96 9.19 4.71 7.60
N THR A 97 9.34 4.94 6.30
CA THR A 97 10.03 6.13 5.78
C THR A 97 9.34 7.42 6.22
N ALA A 98 8.00 7.49 6.21
CA ALA A 98 7.26 8.64 6.72
C ALA A 98 7.57 8.96 8.20
N ARG A 99 7.68 7.93 9.05
CA ARG A 99 8.09 8.11 10.46
C ARG A 99 9.51 8.65 10.58
N CYS A 100 10.46 8.11 9.81
CA CYS A 100 11.84 8.58 9.81
C CYS A 100 11.96 10.05 9.42
N VAL A 101 11.23 10.48 8.39
CA VAL A 101 11.18 11.88 7.96
C VAL A 101 10.62 12.79 9.06
N LYS A 102 9.52 12.37 9.73
CA LYS A 102 8.94 13.13 10.85
C LYS A 102 9.91 13.24 12.03
N ALA A 103 10.57 12.15 12.41
CA ALA A 103 11.59 12.17 13.46
C ALA A 103 12.76 13.09 13.09
N GLY A 104 13.24 13.05 11.85
CA GLY A 104 14.29 13.95 11.36
C GLY A 104 13.90 15.43 11.45
N LYS A 105 12.65 15.78 11.11
CA LYS A 105 12.15 17.15 11.23
C LYS A 105 12.19 17.67 12.68
N LEU A 106 11.92 16.82 13.67
CA LEU A 106 11.96 17.20 15.09
C LEU A 106 13.38 17.50 15.58
N VAL A 107 14.39 16.84 15.01
CA VAL A 107 15.80 17.03 15.38
C VAL A 107 16.37 18.33 14.79
N LEU A 108 15.77 18.85 13.72
CA LEU A 108 16.29 20.03 13.03
C LEU A 108 16.01 21.32 13.83
N ASP A 109 17.07 21.83 14.46
CA ASP A 109 17.09 23.09 15.22
C ASP A 109 16.50 24.29 14.48
N ARG A 110 16.70 24.36 13.15
CA ARG A 110 16.13 25.41 12.31
C ARG A 110 14.60 25.35 12.30
N LEU A 111 14.02 24.15 12.12
CA LEU A 111 12.57 23.96 12.11
C LEU A 111 12.00 24.19 13.51
N TYR A 112 12.73 23.76 14.55
CA TYR A 112 12.35 24.00 15.94
C TYR A 112 12.25 25.51 16.26
N LYS A 113 13.18 26.33 15.77
CA LYS A 113 13.21 27.78 16.04
C LYS A 113 12.36 28.61 15.08
N GLU A 114 11.90 28.04 13.97
CA GLU A 114 11.23 28.79 12.90
C GLU A 114 10.00 29.56 13.39
N ASP A 115 9.13 28.91 14.17
CA ASP A 115 7.91 29.55 14.67
C ASP A 115 8.20 30.60 15.75
N TYR A 116 9.20 30.34 16.61
CA TYR A 116 9.67 31.31 17.59
C TYR A 116 10.22 32.56 16.89
N GLU A 117 11.08 32.39 15.89
CA GLU A 117 11.67 33.49 15.12
C GLU A 117 10.61 34.33 14.40
N LYS A 118 9.54 33.69 13.89
CA LYS A 118 8.39 34.38 13.26
C LYS A 118 7.52 35.15 14.26
N THR A 119 7.50 34.76 15.53
CA THR A 119 6.57 35.28 16.54
C THR A 119 7.22 36.15 17.60
N LYS A 120 8.53 36.05 17.82
CA LYS A 120 9.25 36.78 18.89
C LYS A 120 9.11 38.30 18.84
N ALA A 121 8.82 38.85 17.66
CA ALA A 121 8.59 40.30 17.48
C ALA A 121 7.10 40.69 17.56
N LYS A 122 6.18 39.71 17.60
CA LYS A 122 4.73 39.95 17.67
C LYS A 122 4.32 40.07 19.13
N ASN A 123 4.52 41.25 19.70
CA ASN A 123 4.07 41.57 21.05
C ASN A 123 2.63 42.09 21.02
N HIS A 124 1.74 41.45 21.77
CA HIS A 124 0.39 41.96 22.00
C HIS A 124 0.37 42.74 23.33
N ILE A 125 0.48 44.06 23.25
CA ILE A 125 0.39 44.92 24.44
C ILE A 125 -1.06 45.45 24.51
N PRO A 126 -1.81 45.17 25.59
CA PRO A 126 -3.17 45.67 25.73
C PRO A 126 -3.16 47.20 25.84
N ALA A 127 -4.08 47.85 25.14
CA ALA A 127 -4.14 49.32 25.10
C ALA A 127 -4.44 49.97 26.47
N ASP A 128 -5.05 49.23 27.38
CA ASP A 128 -5.48 49.71 28.70
C ASP A 128 -4.39 49.57 29.78
N MET A 129 -3.17 49.18 29.41
CA MET A 129 -2.06 49.07 30.35
C MET A 129 -1.73 50.44 30.96
N LEU A 130 -1.56 50.51 32.29
CA LEU A 130 -1.38 51.76 33.02
C LEU A 130 -0.17 52.58 32.50
N GLU A 131 0.93 51.91 32.16
CA GLU A 131 2.13 52.54 31.62
C GLU A 131 1.89 53.18 30.24
N ILE A 132 1.11 52.53 29.38
CA ILE A 132 0.75 53.09 28.07
C ILE A 132 -0.17 54.30 28.27
N LEU A 133 -1.16 54.18 29.15
CA LEU A 133 -2.09 55.27 29.44
C LEU A 133 -1.37 56.47 30.05
N SER A 134 -0.43 56.25 30.98
CA SER A 134 0.36 57.33 31.59
C SER A 134 1.28 57.98 30.57
N ALA A 135 2.02 57.20 29.77
CA ALA A 135 2.88 57.70 28.69
C ALA A 135 2.08 58.49 27.63
N ARG A 136 0.87 58.04 27.29
CA ARG A 136 0.02 58.74 26.32
C ARG A 136 -0.47 60.08 26.85
N LYS A 137 -0.83 60.14 28.13
CA LYS A 137 -1.22 61.39 28.81
C LYS A 137 -0.05 62.36 28.90
N THR A 138 1.13 61.88 29.32
CA THR A 138 2.33 62.73 29.39
C THR A 138 2.75 63.23 28.01
N GLN A 139 2.76 62.37 26.99
CA GLN A 139 3.04 62.77 25.60
C GLN A 139 2.06 63.83 25.11
N SER A 140 0.77 63.69 25.41
CA SER A 140 -0.25 64.67 25.05
C SER A 140 0.01 66.02 25.72
N SER A 141 0.38 66.03 27.00
CA SER A 141 0.75 67.25 27.72
C SER A 141 2.03 67.89 27.18
N VAL A 142 3.08 67.10 26.93
CA VAL A 142 4.40 67.56 26.44
C VAL A 142 4.34 68.05 25.00
N SER A 143 3.48 67.45 24.16
CA SER A 143 3.35 67.86 22.76
C SER A 143 2.88 69.30 22.60
N GLU A 144 2.22 69.87 23.63
CA GLU A 144 1.60 71.21 23.62
C GLU A 144 0.64 71.46 22.45
N ILE A 145 0.29 70.43 21.65
CA ILE A 145 -0.55 70.57 20.45
C ILE A 145 -1.91 71.18 20.81
N ASN A 146 -2.48 70.73 21.94
CA ASN A 146 -3.74 71.25 22.46
C ASN A 146 -3.63 72.70 22.97
N TYR A 147 -2.43 73.17 23.30
CA TYR A 147 -2.17 74.52 23.79
C TYR A 147 -1.78 75.49 22.65
N ARG A 148 -1.21 74.97 21.55
CA ARG A 148 -0.91 75.70 20.32
C ARG A 148 -2.19 75.93 19.49
N LYS A 149 -3.23 76.48 20.11
CA LYS A 149 -4.43 76.91 19.40
C LYS A 149 -4.08 78.20 18.66
N ARG A 150 -3.70 78.11 17.38
CA ARG A 150 -3.43 79.29 16.55
C ARG A 150 -4.74 80.05 16.35
N LEU A 151 -4.92 81.15 17.09
CA LEU A 151 -6.10 82.03 16.98
C LEU A 151 -6.21 82.69 15.61
N HIS A 152 -5.10 82.80 14.90
CA HIS A 152 -4.98 83.44 13.59
C HIS A 152 -3.96 82.67 12.78
N GLN A 153 -4.42 82.12 11.67
CA GLN A 153 -3.53 81.66 10.62
C GLN A 153 -3.12 82.93 9.87
N TRP A 154 -1.92 83.46 10.14
CA TRP A 154 -1.31 84.47 9.27
C TRP A 154 -0.98 83.79 7.94
N ILE A 155 -2.01 83.57 7.14
CA ILE A 155 -1.83 83.51 5.71
C ILE A 155 -1.50 84.95 5.32
N CYS A 156 -0.28 85.17 4.82
CA CYS A 156 -0.09 86.26 3.87
C CYS A 156 -1.25 86.18 2.87
N LEU A 157 -1.77 87.33 2.41
CA LEU A 157 -2.71 87.34 1.28
C LEU A 157 -2.29 86.29 0.24
N PRO A 158 -3.25 85.56 -0.39
CA PRO A 158 -2.96 84.44 -1.28
C PRO A 158 -1.74 84.76 -2.14
N ASP A 159 -0.71 83.94 -1.88
CA ASP A 159 0.70 84.14 -2.16
C ASP A 159 0.95 84.93 -3.47
N MET A 160 1.44 86.17 -3.34
CA MET A 160 2.03 86.90 -4.47
C MET A 160 3.10 86.00 -5.07
N GLN A 161 2.95 85.56 -6.33
CA GLN A 161 3.72 84.49 -7.03
C GLN A 161 5.20 84.35 -6.63
N VAL A 162 5.86 85.47 -6.31
CA VAL A 162 7.21 85.55 -5.78
C VAL A 162 7.45 84.65 -4.54
N TYR A 163 6.54 84.58 -3.56
CA TYR A 163 6.76 83.75 -2.37
C TYR A 163 6.51 82.26 -2.63
N THR A 164 5.59 81.90 -3.54
CA THR A 164 5.43 80.50 -3.98
C THR A 164 6.69 80.00 -4.69
N GLN A 165 7.32 80.84 -5.52
CA GLN A 165 8.57 80.51 -6.19
C GLN A 165 9.73 80.40 -5.19
N ALA A 166 9.86 81.34 -4.26
CA ALA A 166 10.88 81.28 -3.23
C ALA A 166 10.75 80.00 -2.36
N ARG A 167 9.53 79.59 -2.01
CA ARG A 167 9.28 78.36 -1.27
C ARG A 167 9.67 77.12 -2.07
N LYS A 168 9.24 77.03 -3.33
CA LYS A 168 9.61 75.92 -4.23
C LYS A 168 11.13 75.80 -4.40
N VAL A 169 11.83 76.92 -4.56
CA VAL A 169 13.29 76.93 -4.67
C VAL A 169 13.94 76.44 -3.37
N ASN A 170 13.45 76.86 -2.21
CA ASN A 170 13.95 76.37 -0.92
C ASN A 170 13.70 74.87 -0.73
N GLU A 171 12.55 74.36 -1.15
CA GLU A 171 12.26 72.91 -1.10
C GLU A 171 13.13 72.10 -2.08
N GLN A 172 13.48 72.68 -3.24
CA GLN A 172 14.41 72.07 -4.20
C GLN A 172 15.85 72.07 -3.71
N LEU A 173 16.24 73.07 -2.91
CA LEU A 173 17.58 73.20 -2.32
C LEU A 173 17.73 72.39 -1.02
N SER A 174 16.64 72.03 -0.34
CA SER A 174 16.70 71.27 0.90
C SER A 174 16.85 69.77 0.63
N ASP A 175 17.88 69.14 1.20
CA ASP A 175 18.15 67.69 1.07
C ASP A 175 17.17 66.78 1.83
N VAL A 176 16.07 67.33 2.37
CA VAL A 176 15.11 66.57 3.19
C VAL A 176 14.07 65.88 2.31
N SER A 177 14.15 64.55 2.22
CA SER A 177 13.17 63.74 1.50
C SER A 177 11.76 63.95 2.09
N GLN A 178 10.78 64.23 1.20
CA GLN A 178 9.41 64.61 1.54
C GLN A 178 8.74 63.65 2.55
N THR A 179 9.14 62.37 2.55
CA THR A 179 8.64 61.31 3.42
C THR A 179 8.93 61.49 4.91
N GLN A 180 9.95 62.27 5.29
CA GLN A 180 10.22 62.56 6.71
C GLN A 180 9.37 63.71 7.26
N ARG A 181 8.80 64.57 6.40
CA ARG A 181 8.00 65.72 6.85
C ARG A 181 6.61 65.34 7.34
N ASP A 182 5.99 64.34 6.74
CA ASP A 182 4.63 63.88 7.11
C ASP A 182 4.57 63.15 8.46
N PHE A 183 5.72 62.68 8.98
CA PHE A 183 5.81 62.08 10.31
C PHE A 183 5.88 63.12 11.46
N MET A 184 6.08 64.40 11.14
CA MET A 184 6.30 65.47 12.12
C MET A 184 5.19 66.55 12.14
N SER A 185 4.06 66.33 11.45
CA SER A 185 2.85 67.17 11.59
C SER A 185 1.72 66.40 12.26
#